data_AF-A0A971QCC0-F1
#
_entry.id   AF-A0A971QCC0-F1
#
_cell.length_a   1.000
_cell.length_b   1.000
_cell.length_c   1.000
_cell.angle_alpha   90.00
_cell.angle_beta   90.00
_cell.angle_gamma   90.00
#
_symmetry.space_group_name_H-M   'P 1'
#
loop_
_entity.id
_entity.type
_entity.pdbx_description
1 polymer ?
#
loop_
_entity_poly.entity_id
_entity_poly.type
_entity_poly.pdbx_seq_one_letter_code
_entity_poly.pdbx_strand_id
1 'polypeptide(L)'
;MTRALLTSRGCGRWPAVLLTLIWGLAMASPALAVTFTVDTLIAEGDTTYDGEDVVVDGCTVTINGAHAFNSLQVINGGVVTHSAYAAPTVYRLDLTIAEDVTVDTDSRIDVSGQGDPRDQGPGAGGSASRYGAGGGYGGKGGDSTAAAGGSAYGSITEPADLGSGGGRATGSSSYAGGAGGGAVRLAISGTLTVNGALVANGADGEGSGSYGVGGGSGGSIWLTVGSLAGAGVVTANGGNGGHANAGGGGGGRIAVYADSIPFEGTLSACGGAGNMTGGAGTLYTKLATDTQGTLLIDNCGTAGALTPSIATETFDRITVQRGGRLDLSGTELMTTPQLVIGNAGGVTLQTAATFGQVQIEEGGLLTHHAMQTGFELTVTGDLTIAAGGALDVSGQGHPRIQGPGAGSSASHYGAGGGYGGKGGDSTAAAGGSAYGSITEPADLGSGGGRVTGSSSYAGGAGGGAVRLAISGTLTVNGAL
;
A
#
# COMPACT_ATOMS: atom_id res chain seq x y z
N MET A 1 -79.32 44.44 -40.51
CA MET A 1 -78.62 44.87 -41.75
C MET A 1 -77.52 45.85 -41.31
N THR A 2 -76.32 45.38 -40.93
CA THR A 2 -75.05 45.35 -41.73
C THR A 2 -74.73 46.71 -42.37
N ARG A 3 -73.62 47.43 -42.14
CA ARG A 3 -72.17 47.16 -41.94
C ARG A 3 -71.54 48.41 -41.27
N ALA A 4 -70.66 48.33 -40.25
CA ALA A 4 -69.22 48.02 -40.24
C ALA A 4 -68.25 49.17 -40.61
N LEU A 5 -67.20 49.27 -39.77
CA LEU A 5 -65.84 49.83 -39.94
C LEU A 5 -65.57 51.34 -39.75
N LEU A 6 -64.85 51.70 -38.67
CA LEU A 6 -63.58 52.45 -38.75
C LEU A 6 -62.85 52.46 -37.38
N THR A 7 -61.59 52.04 -37.40
CA THR A 7 -60.61 52.09 -36.32
C THR A 7 -60.00 53.49 -36.20
N SER A 8 -59.79 53.98 -34.97
CA SER A 8 -58.48 54.45 -34.46
C SER A 8 -58.60 55.39 -33.24
N ARG A 9 -57.64 55.23 -32.32
CA ARG A 9 -57.19 56.11 -31.20
C ARG A 9 -58.25 56.35 -30.11
N GLY A 10 -58.04 56.08 -28.82
CA GLY A 10 -56.83 55.86 -28.03
C GLY A 10 -57.05 56.53 -26.66
N CYS A 11 -56.84 55.77 -25.59
CA CYS A 11 -56.69 56.17 -24.19
C CYS A 11 -57.92 56.64 -23.38
N GLY A 12 -58.35 55.76 -22.45
CA GLY A 12 -59.27 56.11 -21.36
C GLY A 12 -59.77 54.92 -20.53
N ARG A 13 -58.92 54.45 -19.60
CA ARG A 13 -59.22 53.78 -18.30
C ARG A 13 -60.16 52.56 -18.24
N TRP A 14 -59.60 51.41 -17.81
CA TRP A 14 -60.27 50.35 -17.04
C TRP A 14 -59.37 49.96 -15.85
N PRO A 15 -59.91 49.60 -14.68
CA PRO A 15 -59.11 49.25 -13.51
C PRO A 15 -58.52 47.84 -13.68
N ALA A 16 -57.22 47.70 -13.37
CA ALA A 16 -56.55 46.42 -13.32
C ALA A 16 -56.99 45.64 -12.07
N VAL A 17 -57.47 44.42 -12.29
CA VAL A 17 -57.58 43.40 -11.25
C VAL A 17 -56.16 43.02 -10.83
N LEU A 18 -55.84 43.26 -9.57
CA LEU A 18 -54.56 42.91 -8.97
C LEU A 18 -54.53 41.38 -8.76
N LEU A 19 -53.92 40.66 -9.71
CA LEU A 19 -53.57 39.26 -9.55
C LEU A 19 -52.27 39.19 -8.74
N THR A 20 -52.36 39.05 -7.42
CA THR A 20 -51.19 38.78 -6.57
C THR A 20 -50.68 37.37 -6.87
N LEU A 21 -49.62 37.30 -7.67
CA LEU A 21 -48.83 36.11 -7.90
C LEU A 21 -48.03 35.81 -6.63
N ILE A 22 -48.58 34.95 -5.77
CA ILE A 22 -47.83 34.38 -4.63
C ILE A 22 -46.80 33.44 -5.24
N TRP A 23 -45.56 33.90 -5.36
CA TRP A 23 -44.43 33.01 -5.51
C TRP A 23 -44.37 32.17 -4.25
N GLY A 24 -44.78 30.90 -4.36
CA GLY A 24 -44.48 29.90 -3.36
C GLY A 24 -42.97 29.77 -3.27
N LEU A 25 -42.37 30.47 -2.31
CA LEU A 25 -41.06 30.13 -1.81
C LEU A 25 -41.24 28.74 -1.20
N ALA A 26 -40.87 27.70 -1.94
CA ALA A 26 -40.72 26.37 -1.39
C ALA A 26 -39.61 26.48 -0.33
N MET A 27 -40.02 26.70 0.91
CA MET A 27 -39.17 26.50 2.06
C MET A 27 -38.80 25.02 2.01
N ALA A 28 -37.56 24.72 1.62
CA ALA A 28 -37.01 23.40 1.85
C ALA A 28 -37.16 23.15 3.35
N SER A 29 -38.09 22.25 3.72
CA SER A 29 -38.11 21.71 5.06
C SER A 29 -36.73 21.10 5.28
N PRO A 30 -36.04 21.32 6.42
CA PRO A 30 -34.89 20.51 6.72
C PRO A 30 -35.40 19.06 6.71
N ALA A 31 -34.89 18.24 5.79
CA ALA A 31 -35.13 16.81 5.87
C ALA A 31 -34.66 16.40 7.27
N LEU A 32 -35.54 15.79 8.05
CA LEU A 32 -35.17 15.31 9.38
C LEU A 32 -34.20 14.16 9.17
N ALA A 33 -32.97 14.31 9.66
CA ALA A 33 -31.98 13.25 9.56
C ALA A 33 -32.49 11.94 10.17
N VAL A 34 -32.27 10.83 9.47
CA VAL A 34 -32.53 9.47 9.96
C VAL A 34 -31.46 9.16 10.99
N THR A 35 -31.88 9.03 12.25
CA THR A 35 -30.97 8.74 13.36
C THR A 35 -31.12 7.28 13.80
N PHE A 36 -30.05 6.52 13.65
CA PHE A 36 -29.90 5.19 14.24
C PHE A 36 -29.39 5.32 15.67
N THR A 37 -30.10 4.67 16.59
CA THR A 37 -29.74 4.57 18.03
C THR A 37 -29.71 3.12 18.51
N VAL A 38 -29.91 2.17 17.59
CA VAL A 38 -29.87 0.74 17.81
C VAL A 38 -29.17 0.06 16.65
N ASP A 39 -28.54 -1.07 16.91
CA ASP A 39 -27.81 -1.79 15.89
C ASP A 39 -28.73 -2.15 14.71
N THR A 40 -28.31 -1.78 13.49
CA THR A 40 -29.12 -1.88 12.28
C THR A 40 -28.31 -2.43 11.12
N LEU A 41 -28.93 -3.28 10.30
CA LEU A 41 -28.37 -3.75 9.04
C LEU A 41 -29.09 -3.05 7.87
N ILE A 42 -28.33 -2.36 7.04
CA ILE A 42 -28.73 -1.90 5.72
C ILE A 42 -28.12 -2.87 4.71
N ALA A 43 -28.94 -3.72 4.11
CA ALA A 43 -28.50 -4.70 3.13
C ALA A 43 -28.30 -4.06 1.74
N GLU A 44 -27.54 -4.70 0.84
CA GLU A 44 -27.17 -4.19 -0.51
C GLU A 44 -28.35 -3.83 -1.44
N GLY A 45 -29.57 -4.26 -1.10
CA GLY A 45 -30.79 -3.87 -1.83
C GLY A 45 -31.75 -2.99 -1.04
N ASP A 46 -31.39 -2.60 0.19
CA ASP A 46 -32.22 -1.76 1.06
C ASP A 46 -31.97 -0.28 0.78
N THR A 47 -32.74 0.28 -0.16
CA THR A 47 -32.64 1.70 -0.54
C THR A 47 -33.50 2.60 0.35
N THR A 48 -33.98 2.12 1.51
CA THR A 48 -34.91 2.88 2.38
C THR A 48 -34.32 4.19 2.87
N TYR A 49 -32.99 4.24 3.03
CA TYR A 49 -32.26 5.38 3.58
C TYR A 49 -31.49 6.17 2.51
N ASP A 50 -31.64 5.79 1.23
CA ASP A 50 -30.90 6.45 0.16
C ASP A 50 -31.44 7.87 -0.07
N GLY A 51 -30.53 8.84 -0.18
CA GLY A 51 -30.85 10.27 -0.32
C GLY A 51 -31.24 10.96 0.99
N GLU A 52 -31.08 10.30 2.13
CA GLU A 52 -31.35 10.87 3.45
C GLU A 52 -30.07 11.39 4.13
N ASP A 53 -30.23 12.28 5.10
CA ASP A 53 -29.18 12.61 6.06
C ASP A 53 -29.14 11.53 7.14
N VAL A 54 -27.99 10.86 7.33
CA VAL A 54 -27.87 9.72 8.26
C VAL A 54 -27.04 10.09 9.47
N VAL A 55 -27.54 9.77 10.67
CA VAL A 55 -26.82 9.89 11.94
C VAL A 55 -26.74 8.52 12.60
N VAL A 56 -25.54 8.09 12.97
CA VAL A 56 -25.25 6.88 13.74
C VAL A 56 -24.80 7.31 15.13
N ASP A 57 -25.70 7.19 16.11
CA ASP A 57 -25.52 7.73 17.47
C ASP A 57 -25.39 6.58 18.48
N GLY A 58 -24.15 6.28 18.87
CA GLY A 58 -23.85 5.28 19.91
C GLY A 58 -24.23 3.83 19.59
N CYS A 59 -24.51 3.51 18.33
CA CYS A 59 -24.84 2.16 17.87
C CYS A 59 -24.00 1.71 16.67
N THR A 60 -24.15 0.44 16.28
CA THR A 60 -23.50 -0.13 15.08
C THR A 60 -24.47 -0.20 13.91
N VAL A 61 -24.15 0.47 12.81
CA VAL A 61 -24.85 0.29 11.53
C VAL A 61 -23.96 -0.51 10.58
N THR A 62 -24.44 -1.70 10.21
CA THR A 62 -23.81 -2.55 9.21
C THR A 62 -24.41 -2.23 7.85
N ILE A 63 -23.60 -1.76 6.91
CA ILE A 63 -24.02 -1.36 5.56
C ILE A 63 -23.29 -2.24 4.55
N ASN A 64 -24.04 -2.95 3.73
CA ASN A 64 -23.49 -3.86 2.74
C ASN A 64 -23.68 -3.29 1.34
N GLY A 65 -22.62 -3.22 0.55
CA GLY A 65 -22.71 -2.82 -0.85
C GLY A 65 -22.86 -1.31 -1.03
N ALA A 66 -23.45 -0.93 -2.17
CA ALA A 66 -23.53 0.45 -2.61
C ALA A 66 -24.77 1.17 -2.07
N HIS A 67 -24.57 2.29 -1.37
CA HIS A 67 -25.63 3.17 -0.90
C HIS A 67 -25.29 4.65 -1.15
N ALA A 68 -26.31 5.49 -1.20
CA ALA A 68 -26.15 6.91 -1.44
C ALA A 68 -26.86 7.74 -0.35
N PHE A 69 -26.15 8.55 0.41
CA PHE A 69 -26.74 9.44 1.43
C PHE A 69 -26.49 10.91 1.09
N ASN A 70 -27.27 11.81 1.68
CA ASN A 70 -26.95 13.24 1.60
C ASN A 70 -25.75 13.55 2.49
N SER A 71 -25.81 13.19 3.77
CA SER A 71 -24.71 13.34 4.74
C SER A 71 -24.63 12.12 5.66
N LEU A 72 -23.46 11.93 6.32
CA LEU A 72 -23.26 10.90 7.34
C LEU A 72 -22.55 11.46 8.57
N GLN A 73 -23.18 11.33 9.73
CA GLN A 73 -22.55 11.63 11.02
C GLN A 73 -22.44 10.36 11.85
N VAL A 74 -21.23 10.02 12.30
CA VAL A 74 -20.99 8.92 13.23
C VAL A 74 -20.51 9.53 14.55
N ILE A 75 -21.34 9.43 15.58
CA ILE A 75 -21.17 10.16 16.83
C ILE A 75 -21.40 9.29 18.08
N ASN A 76 -20.87 9.76 19.21
CA ASN A 76 -21.06 9.19 20.55
C ASN A 76 -20.69 7.69 20.64
N GLY A 77 -19.62 7.28 19.97
CA GLY A 77 -19.20 5.88 19.93
C GLY A 77 -19.90 5.05 18.85
N GLY A 78 -20.57 5.72 17.90
CA GLY A 78 -21.18 5.09 16.75
C GLY A 78 -20.18 4.32 15.88
N VAL A 79 -20.66 3.28 15.21
CA VAL A 79 -19.85 2.40 14.37
C VAL A 79 -20.55 2.20 13.04
N VAL A 80 -19.85 2.47 11.94
CA VAL A 80 -20.27 2.02 10.60
C VAL A 80 -19.34 0.91 10.14
N THR A 81 -19.90 -0.19 9.68
CA THR A 81 -19.13 -1.35 9.20
C THR A 81 -19.84 -2.01 8.01
N HIS A 82 -19.25 -3.06 7.43
CA HIS A 82 -19.95 -3.99 6.54
C HIS A 82 -19.90 -5.40 7.14
N SER A 83 -20.79 -6.27 6.68
CA SER A 83 -20.84 -7.66 7.15
C SER A 83 -19.52 -8.39 6.84
N ALA A 84 -19.10 -9.30 7.72
CA ALA A 84 -17.95 -10.16 7.44
C ALA A 84 -18.19 -10.97 6.16
N TYR A 85 -17.11 -11.28 5.43
CA TYR A 85 -17.16 -12.22 4.32
C TYR A 85 -17.90 -13.51 4.72
N ALA A 86 -18.89 -13.91 3.91
CA ALA A 86 -19.67 -15.12 4.10
C ALA A 86 -19.81 -15.83 2.75
N ALA A 87 -18.85 -16.72 2.44
CA ALA A 87 -18.77 -17.42 1.15
C ALA A 87 -20.15 -17.93 0.68
N PRO A 88 -20.53 -17.68 -0.59
CA PRO A 88 -19.75 -17.02 -1.64
C PRO A 88 -19.86 -15.48 -1.65
N THR A 89 -20.58 -14.87 -0.71
CA THR A 89 -20.89 -13.44 -0.71
C THR A 89 -19.74 -12.63 -0.13
N VAL A 90 -19.27 -11.68 -0.93
CA VAL A 90 -18.28 -10.66 -0.56
C VAL A 90 -19.04 -9.39 -0.22
N TYR A 91 -18.86 -8.88 1.00
CA TYR A 91 -19.40 -7.59 1.40
C TYR A 91 -18.30 -6.53 1.40
N ARG A 92 -18.68 -5.31 1.05
CA ARG A 92 -17.86 -4.10 1.06
C ARG A 92 -18.72 -2.94 1.55
N LEU A 93 -18.09 -1.87 2.02
CA LEU A 93 -18.77 -0.61 2.28
C LEU A 93 -18.52 0.33 1.09
N ASP A 94 -19.55 0.65 0.30
CA ASP A 94 -19.44 1.59 -0.82
C ASP A 94 -20.49 2.70 -0.67
N LEU A 95 -20.05 3.90 -0.26
CA LEU A 95 -20.93 5.02 0.01
C LEU A 95 -20.67 6.17 -0.96
N THR A 96 -21.74 6.68 -1.55
CA THR A 96 -21.75 7.99 -2.24
C THR A 96 -22.45 9.00 -1.34
N ILE A 97 -21.76 10.08 -0.98
CA ILE A 97 -22.27 11.12 -0.06
C ILE A 97 -22.29 12.47 -0.79
N ALA A 98 -23.45 13.10 -0.84
CA ALA A 98 -23.63 14.36 -1.56
C ALA A 98 -23.02 15.57 -0.83
N GLU A 99 -22.94 15.52 0.49
CA GLU A 99 -22.45 16.59 1.36
C GLU A 99 -21.24 16.11 2.17
N ASP A 100 -21.29 16.25 3.49
CA ASP A 100 -20.18 16.00 4.40
C ASP A 100 -20.32 14.66 5.15
N VAL A 101 -19.17 14.12 5.56
CA VAL A 101 -19.08 13.00 6.50
C VAL A 101 -18.29 13.44 7.72
N THR A 102 -18.82 13.19 8.91
CA THR A 102 -18.10 13.41 10.17
C THR A 102 -18.03 12.12 10.98
N VAL A 103 -16.82 11.74 11.38
CA VAL A 103 -16.56 10.68 12.37
C VAL A 103 -15.99 11.36 13.61
N ASP A 104 -16.78 11.47 14.68
CA ASP A 104 -16.33 12.11 15.92
C ASP A 104 -15.22 11.33 16.62
N THR A 105 -14.63 11.90 17.67
CA THR A 105 -13.44 11.38 18.35
C THR A 105 -13.62 9.97 18.92
N ASP A 106 -14.81 9.60 19.37
CA ASP A 106 -15.08 8.30 19.99
C ASP A 106 -15.68 7.29 19.01
N SER A 107 -16.00 7.73 17.79
CA SER A 107 -16.69 6.95 16.76
C SER A 107 -15.75 6.40 15.70
N ARG A 108 -16.26 5.44 14.91
CA ARG A 108 -15.45 4.82 13.85
C ARG A 108 -16.24 4.32 12.64
N ILE A 109 -15.61 4.38 11.48
CA ILE A 109 -15.91 3.52 10.35
C ILE A 109 -14.89 2.38 10.41
N ASP A 110 -15.32 1.17 10.71
CA ASP A 110 -14.43 0.06 11.06
C ASP A 110 -14.81 -1.21 10.32
N VAL A 111 -13.99 -1.58 9.34
CA VAL A 111 -14.10 -2.82 8.58
C VAL A 111 -12.93 -3.77 8.89
N SER A 112 -12.29 -3.60 10.05
CA SER A 112 -11.16 -4.43 10.45
C SER A 112 -11.58 -5.90 10.59
N GLY A 113 -10.78 -6.81 10.03
CA GLY A 113 -11.06 -8.25 10.04
C GLY A 113 -12.29 -8.70 9.23
N GLN A 114 -12.95 -7.81 8.49
CA GLN A 114 -14.16 -8.13 7.69
C GLN A 114 -13.84 -8.65 6.27
N GLY A 115 -12.55 -8.75 5.92
CA GLY A 115 -12.05 -9.20 4.63
C GLY A 115 -12.12 -10.72 4.44
N ASP A 116 -11.22 -11.26 3.62
CA ASP A 116 -11.18 -12.70 3.39
C ASP A 116 -10.92 -13.44 4.71
N PRO A 117 -11.59 -14.59 4.94
CA PRO A 117 -11.41 -15.36 6.14
C PRO A 117 -9.97 -15.87 6.27
N ARG A 118 -9.65 -16.29 7.50
CA ARG A 118 -8.50 -17.15 7.84
C ARG A 118 -8.20 -18.20 6.76
N ASP A 119 -6.92 -18.31 6.37
CA ASP A 119 -6.40 -19.20 5.32
C ASP A 119 -6.99 -18.99 3.90
N GLN A 120 -7.67 -17.88 3.64
CA GLN A 120 -8.32 -17.59 2.37
C GLN A 120 -7.89 -16.23 1.80
N GLY A 121 -8.27 -16.01 0.54
CA GLY A 121 -7.94 -14.82 -0.23
C GLY A 121 -6.78 -15.04 -1.22
N PRO A 122 -6.62 -14.15 -2.23
CA PRO A 122 -5.59 -14.26 -3.25
C PRO A 122 -4.16 -14.27 -2.71
N GLY A 123 -3.95 -13.63 -1.55
CA GLY A 123 -2.69 -13.55 -0.83
C GLY A 123 -2.75 -14.27 0.52
N ALA A 124 -3.46 -15.38 0.63
CA ALA A 124 -3.52 -16.16 1.86
C ALA A 124 -2.12 -16.57 2.36
N GLY A 125 -1.89 -16.44 3.66
CA GLY A 125 -0.62 -16.86 4.27
C GLY A 125 -0.40 -18.37 4.21
N GLY A 126 0.85 -18.80 3.96
CA GLY A 126 1.19 -20.21 3.95
C GLY A 126 0.97 -20.88 5.32
N SER A 127 0.46 -22.12 5.30
CA SER A 127 0.15 -22.89 6.51
C SER A 127 1.10 -24.09 6.63
N ALA A 128 1.86 -24.19 7.73
CA ALA A 128 2.76 -25.32 7.95
C ALA A 128 2.97 -25.71 9.43
N SER A 129 2.78 -27.00 9.73
CA SER A 129 3.08 -27.61 11.03
C SER A 129 2.48 -26.83 12.22
N ARG A 130 3.29 -26.05 12.93
CA ARG A 130 2.90 -25.27 14.12
C ARG A 130 2.78 -23.77 13.87
N TYR A 131 3.25 -23.28 12.71
CA TYR A 131 3.39 -21.86 12.43
C TYR A 131 2.78 -21.46 11.08
N GLY A 132 1.86 -20.50 11.12
CA GLY A 132 1.30 -19.86 9.94
C GLY A 132 2.06 -18.59 9.55
N ALA A 133 2.17 -18.32 8.26
CA ALA A 133 2.71 -17.08 7.72
C ALA A 133 1.62 -16.02 7.55
N GLY A 134 2.00 -14.74 7.45
CA GLY A 134 1.05 -13.65 7.32
C GLY A 134 0.34 -13.62 5.97
N GLY A 135 -0.90 -13.13 5.94
CA GLY A 135 -1.60 -12.81 4.69
C GLY A 135 -0.95 -11.60 3.99
N GLY A 136 -1.03 -11.53 2.67
CA GLY A 136 -0.56 -10.40 1.87
C GLY A 136 -1.70 -9.68 1.17
N TYR A 137 -1.64 -8.35 1.14
CA TYR A 137 -2.47 -7.43 0.34
C TYR A 137 -1.77 -6.09 0.43
N GLY A 138 -1.55 -5.34 -0.66
CA GLY A 138 -0.70 -4.14 -0.63
C GLY A 138 0.79 -4.45 -0.45
N GLY A 139 1.17 -4.89 0.75
CA GLY A 139 2.46 -5.48 1.09
C GLY A 139 2.44 -7.01 1.10
N LYS A 140 3.61 -7.64 0.90
CA LYS A 140 3.75 -9.09 1.07
C LYS A 140 3.56 -9.46 2.55
N GLY A 141 2.87 -10.55 2.84
CA GLY A 141 2.83 -11.14 4.17
C GLY A 141 4.24 -11.57 4.63
N GLY A 142 4.50 -11.47 5.92
CA GLY A 142 5.73 -11.93 6.52
C GLY A 142 5.82 -13.46 6.50
N ASP A 143 7.01 -13.98 6.18
CA ASP A 143 7.30 -15.41 6.26
C ASP A 143 7.32 -15.87 7.74
N SER A 144 6.71 -17.03 7.99
CA SER A 144 6.92 -17.74 9.25
C SER A 144 8.21 -18.56 9.19
N THR A 145 8.58 -19.19 10.30
CA THR A 145 9.71 -20.14 10.30
C THR A 145 9.47 -21.40 9.45
N ALA A 146 8.23 -21.66 9.01
CA ALA A 146 7.83 -22.91 8.36
C ALA A 146 7.12 -22.74 7.00
N ALA A 147 6.68 -21.54 6.66
CA ALA A 147 5.91 -21.24 5.46
C ALA A 147 6.13 -19.81 4.97
N ALA A 148 6.01 -19.61 3.66
CA ALA A 148 6.08 -18.30 3.03
C ALA A 148 4.80 -17.48 3.31
N GLY A 149 4.96 -16.17 3.47
CA GLY A 149 3.87 -15.22 3.57
C GLY A 149 3.18 -15.02 2.22
N GLY A 150 1.94 -14.54 2.29
CA GLY A 150 1.10 -14.33 1.12
C GLY A 150 1.63 -13.23 0.19
N SER A 151 1.41 -13.39 -1.12
CA SER A 151 1.75 -12.37 -2.11
C SER A 151 0.85 -11.14 -1.97
N ALA A 152 1.36 -9.96 -2.33
CA ALA A 152 0.50 -8.78 -2.48
C ALA A 152 -0.30 -8.82 -3.78
N TYR A 153 -1.42 -8.10 -3.82
CA TYR A 153 -2.30 -7.95 -4.98
C TYR A 153 -3.13 -6.66 -4.89
N GLY A 154 -3.99 -6.44 -5.88
CA GLY A 154 -4.93 -5.32 -5.98
C GLY A 154 -4.31 -4.02 -6.50
N SER A 155 -5.18 -3.07 -6.86
CA SER A 155 -4.80 -1.77 -7.42
C SER A 155 -4.34 -0.78 -6.34
N ILE A 156 -3.32 0.03 -6.62
CA ILE A 156 -2.85 1.09 -5.72
C ILE A 156 -3.77 2.30 -5.78
N THR A 157 -4.18 2.64 -6.99
CA THR A 157 -4.99 3.83 -7.30
C THR A 157 -6.47 3.58 -7.02
N GLU A 158 -6.95 2.36 -7.23
CA GLU A 158 -8.36 2.00 -7.07
C GLU A 158 -8.52 0.75 -6.17
N PRO A 159 -8.11 0.80 -4.89
CA PRO A 159 -8.16 -0.37 -4.02
C PRO A 159 -9.62 -0.71 -3.65
N ALA A 160 -10.09 -1.87 -4.11
CA ALA A 160 -11.45 -2.37 -3.84
C ALA A 160 -11.47 -3.84 -3.38
N ASP A 161 -10.31 -4.49 -3.33
CA ASP A 161 -10.20 -5.88 -2.92
C ASP A 161 -10.19 -6.00 -1.38
N LEU A 162 -10.67 -7.13 -0.88
CA LEU A 162 -10.53 -7.46 0.53
C LEU A 162 -9.08 -7.82 0.85
N GLY A 163 -8.65 -7.61 2.09
CA GLY A 163 -7.42 -8.20 2.61
C GLY A 163 -7.54 -9.71 2.74
N SER A 164 -6.42 -10.42 2.62
CA SER A 164 -6.31 -11.87 2.76
C SER A 164 -6.10 -12.32 4.21
N GLY A 165 -6.58 -13.53 4.51
CA GLY A 165 -6.34 -14.18 5.80
C GLY A 165 -4.91 -14.67 5.99
N GLY A 166 -4.44 -14.66 7.24
CA GLY A 166 -3.20 -15.31 7.65
C GLY A 166 -3.30 -16.83 7.61
N GLY A 167 -2.14 -17.49 7.54
CA GLY A 167 -2.03 -18.95 7.55
C GLY A 167 -2.23 -19.57 8.93
N ARG A 168 -2.69 -20.82 8.97
CA ARG A 168 -2.94 -21.62 10.18
C ARG A 168 -1.78 -22.54 10.55
N ALA A 169 -1.84 -23.05 11.77
CA ALA A 169 -1.12 -24.26 12.14
C ALA A 169 -1.84 -25.48 11.54
N THR A 170 -1.12 -26.40 10.90
CA THR A 170 -1.73 -27.60 10.31
C THR A 170 -1.84 -28.76 11.31
N GLY A 171 -1.12 -28.70 12.44
CA GLY A 171 -1.16 -29.70 13.49
C GLY A 171 -2.36 -29.60 14.45
N SER A 172 -3.25 -28.61 14.28
CA SER A 172 -4.48 -28.44 15.05
C SER A 172 -5.44 -27.52 14.31
N SER A 173 -6.71 -27.90 14.18
CA SER A 173 -7.76 -27.07 13.59
C SER A 173 -8.23 -25.93 14.50
N SER A 174 -7.74 -25.88 15.75
CA SER A 174 -8.15 -24.87 16.74
C SER A 174 -7.39 -23.54 16.62
N TYR A 175 -6.32 -23.48 15.82
CA TYR A 175 -5.53 -22.26 15.63
C TYR A 175 -5.60 -21.85 14.17
N ALA A 176 -6.28 -20.75 13.88
CA ALA A 176 -6.37 -20.23 12.53
C ALA A 176 -5.83 -18.80 12.47
N GLY A 177 -5.33 -18.42 11.30
CA GLY A 177 -4.81 -17.08 11.06
C GLY A 177 -5.83 -15.98 11.31
N GLY A 178 -5.34 -14.75 11.44
CA GLY A 178 -6.19 -13.57 11.44
C GLY A 178 -6.92 -13.41 10.10
N ALA A 179 -8.16 -12.93 10.12
CA ALA A 179 -8.88 -12.54 8.91
C ALA A 179 -8.29 -11.24 8.33
N GLY A 180 -8.39 -11.06 7.01
CA GLY A 180 -7.94 -9.82 6.37
C GLY A 180 -8.86 -8.62 6.66
N GLY A 181 -8.38 -7.41 6.42
CA GLY A 181 -9.19 -6.19 6.51
C GLY A 181 -10.26 -6.11 5.41
N GLY A 182 -11.39 -5.48 5.71
CA GLY A 182 -12.47 -5.24 4.76
C GLY A 182 -12.13 -4.19 3.70
N ALA A 183 -13.12 -3.81 2.89
CA ALA A 183 -12.95 -2.77 1.88
C ALA A 183 -13.97 -1.65 2.07
N VAL A 184 -13.46 -0.41 2.08
CA VAL A 184 -14.25 0.82 2.13
C VAL A 184 -13.97 1.65 0.89
N ARG A 185 -15.03 2.07 0.20
CA ARG A 185 -15.03 3.10 -0.83
C ARG A 185 -15.97 4.22 -0.41
N LEU A 186 -15.45 5.44 -0.27
CA LEU A 186 -16.24 6.63 0.04
C LEU A 186 -16.05 7.66 -1.09
N ALA A 187 -17.15 8.01 -1.76
CA ALA A 187 -17.21 9.10 -2.72
C ALA A 187 -18.02 10.25 -2.13
N ILE A 188 -17.35 11.25 -1.58
CA ILE A 188 -17.93 12.34 -0.79
C ILE A 188 -17.72 13.65 -1.55
N SER A 189 -18.78 14.38 -1.90
CA SER A 189 -18.60 15.64 -2.63
C SER A 189 -18.07 16.76 -1.73
N GLY A 190 -18.39 16.71 -0.43
CA GLY A 190 -17.92 17.66 0.58
C GLY A 190 -16.67 17.17 1.33
N THR A 191 -16.64 17.47 2.62
CA THR A 191 -15.52 17.17 3.52
C THR A 191 -15.74 15.85 4.24
N LEU A 192 -14.72 14.99 4.24
CA LEU A 192 -14.59 13.89 5.17
C LEU A 192 -13.76 14.35 6.38
N THR A 193 -14.42 14.54 7.52
CA THR A 193 -13.76 14.88 8.79
C THR A 193 -13.61 13.63 9.65
N VAL A 194 -12.38 13.16 9.85
CA VAL A 194 -12.06 12.00 10.70
C VAL A 194 -11.35 12.48 11.97
N ASN A 195 -12.09 12.59 13.06
CA ASN A 195 -11.53 12.86 14.40
C ASN A 195 -11.36 11.57 15.20
N GLY A 196 -12.20 10.56 14.95
CA GLY A 196 -12.07 9.20 15.49
C GLY A 196 -11.26 8.31 14.56
N ALA A 197 -11.87 7.25 14.04
CA ALA A 197 -11.17 6.25 13.25
C ALA A 197 -11.88 5.85 11.94
N LEU A 198 -11.10 5.68 10.87
CA LEU A 198 -11.50 4.98 9.64
C LEU A 198 -10.51 3.85 9.41
N VAL A 199 -10.91 2.61 9.65
CA VAL A 199 -9.97 1.48 9.77
C VAL A 199 -10.39 0.26 8.97
N ALA A 200 -9.43 -0.32 8.26
CA ALA A 200 -9.53 -1.56 7.50
C ALA A 200 -8.36 -2.48 7.85
N ASN A 201 -8.07 -2.65 9.14
CA ASN A 201 -6.91 -3.42 9.58
C ASN A 201 -7.14 -4.93 9.44
N GLY A 202 -6.06 -5.67 9.21
CA GLY A 202 -6.06 -7.12 9.34
C GLY A 202 -6.16 -7.52 10.82
N ALA A 203 -6.81 -8.65 11.09
CA ALA A 203 -6.86 -9.18 12.45
C ALA A 203 -5.53 -9.85 12.82
N ASP A 204 -5.17 -9.76 14.09
CA ASP A 204 -4.03 -10.48 14.64
C ASP A 204 -4.26 -12.01 14.56
N GLY A 205 -3.18 -12.76 14.43
CA GLY A 205 -3.22 -14.21 14.55
C GLY A 205 -3.40 -14.64 16.01
N GLU A 206 -4.22 -15.65 16.25
CA GLU A 206 -4.41 -16.24 17.57
C GLU A 206 -3.32 -17.29 17.88
N GLY A 207 -2.53 -17.08 18.93
CA GLY A 207 -1.48 -18.02 19.36
C GLY A 207 -1.74 -18.62 20.73
N SER A 208 -1.27 -19.86 20.96
CA SER A 208 -1.17 -20.41 22.31
C SER A 208 -0.04 -21.44 22.43
N GLY A 209 0.75 -21.34 23.51
CA GLY A 209 1.82 -22.29 23.82
C GLY A 209 2.82 -22.45 22.68
N SER A 210 2.88 -23.64 22.09
CA SER A 210 3.82 -23.98 20.99
C SER A 210 3.22 -23.81 19.58
N TYR A 211 2.10 -23.12 19.44
CA TYR A 211 1.42 -22.88 18.17
C TYR A 211 1.24 -21.38 17.94
N GLY A 212 1.47 -20.94 16.71
CA GLY A 212 1.27 -19.56 16.29
C GLY A 212 0.75 -19.48 14.87
N VAL A 213 -0.10 -18.53 14.58
CA VAL A 213 -0.73 -18.37 13.27
C VAL A 213 -0.45 -16.99 12.73
N GLY A 214 -0.51 -16.85 11.42
CA GLY A 214 -0.20 -15.58 10.77
C GLY A 214 -1.27 -14.53 11.02
N GLY A 215 -0.87 -13.26 11.05
CA GLY A 215 -1.82 -12.15 11.00
C GLY A 215 -2.46 -12.02 9.62
N GLY A 216 -3.70 -11.53 9.58
CA GLY A 216 -4.37 -11.16 8.32
C GLY A 216 -3.76 -9.89 7.75
N SER A 217 -3.82 -9.70 6.43
CA SER A 217 -3.36 -8.46 5.82
C SER A 217 -4.34 -7.31 6.10
N GLY A 218 -3.87 -6.07 5.97
CA GLY A 218 -4.75 -4.92 5.86
C GLY A 218 -5.70 -5.04 4.66
N GLY A 219 -6.73 -4.19 4.64
CA GLY A 219 -7.75 -4.12 3.60
C GLY A 219 -7.62 -2.87 2.73
N SER A 220 -8.74 -2.46 2.13
CA SER A 220 -8.82 -1.33 1.20
C SER A 220 -9.52 -0.12 1.82
N ILE A 221 -8.93 1.06 1.66
CA ILE A 221 -9.58 2.35 1.90
C ILE A 221 -9.42 3.19 0.64
N TRP A 222 -10.52 3.44 -0.07
CA TRP A 222 -10.56 4.27 -1.27
C TRP A 222 -11.45 5.48 -1.04
N LEU A 223 -10.85 6.66 -1.03
CA LEU A 223 -11.50 7.93 -0.76
C LEU A 223 -11.45 8.81 -2.00
N THR A 224 -12.61 9.31 -2.41
CA THR A 224 -12.75 10.42 -3.34
C THR A 224 -13.53 11.50 -2.61
N VAL A 225 -12.87 12.57 -2.18
CA VAL A 225 -13.44 13.58 -1.28
C VAL A 225 -13.19 14.98 -1.80
N GLY A 226 -14.00 15.97 -1.44
CA GLY A 226 -13.62 17.38 -1.64
C GLY A 226 -12.44 17.74 -0.74
N SER A 227 -12.55 17.46 0.56
CA SER A 227 -11.47 17.66 1.53
C SER A 227 -11.37 16.50 2.53
N LEU A 228 -10.15 16.06 2.85
CA LEU A 228 -9.89 15.15 3.96
C LEU A 228 -9.33 15.96 5.14
N ALA A 229 -10.06 16.04 6.24
CA ALA A 229 -9.73 16.85 7.41
C ALA A 229 -9.84 16.05 8.72
N GLY A 230 -9.32 16.63 9.80
CA GLY A 230 -9.36 16.05 11.15
C GLY A 230 -7.99 15.60 11.65
N ALA A 231 -7.99 15.00 12.84
CA ALA A 231 -6.78 14.61 13.57
C ALA A 231 -6.81 13.14 14.05
N GLY A 232 -7.77 12.36 13.56
CA GLY A 232 -7.97 10.96 13.92
C GLY A 232 -6.99 10.01 13.23
N VAL A 233 -7.43 8.76 13.06
CA VAL A 233 -6.62 7.71 12.41
C VAL A 233 -7.32 7.15 11.20
N VAL A 234 -6.57 6.97 10.11
CA VAL A 234 -7.00 6.29 8.90
C VAL A 234 -5.99 5.18 8.60
N THR A 235 -6.37 3.92 8.85
CA THR A 235 -5.40 2.81 8.81
C THR A 235 -5.88 1.57 8.07
N ALA A 236 -4.98 0.97 7.30
CA ALA A 236 -5.13 -0.35 6.68
C ALA A 236 -3.92 -1.23 7.03
N ASN A 237 -3.60 -1.33 8.32
CA ASN A 237 -2.43 -2.07 8.80
C ASN A 237 -2.65 -3.58 8.75
N GLY A 238 -1.58 -4.34 8.56
CA GLY A 238 -1.60 -5.79 8.73
C GLY A 238 -1.66 -6.19 10.21
N GLY A 239 -2.30 -7.32 10.49
CA GLY A 239 -2.33 -7.91 11.83
C GLY A 239 -1.00 -8.56 12.21
N ASN A 240 -0.70 -8.61 13.50
CA ASN A 240 0.46 -9.29 14.04
C ASN A 240 0.32 -10.81 13.96
N GLY A 241 1.42 -11.54 13.78
CA GLY A 241 1.46 -12.97 13.97
C GLY A 241 1.25 -13.32 15.45
N GLY A 242 0.50 -14.39 15.74
CA GLY A 242 0.18 -14.80 17.11
C GLY A 242 1.35 -15.39 17.91
N HIS A 243 2.55 -15.45 17.33
CA HIS A 243 3.76 -15.99 17.95
C HIS A 243 5.01 -15.43 17.25
N ALA A 244 6.15 -15.37 17.96
CA ALA A 244 7.45 -14.93 17.40
C ALA A 244 7.96 -15.76 16.21
N ASN A 245 7.34 -16.91 15.91
CA ASN A 245 7.70 -17.81 14.81
C ASN A 245 6.68 -17.76 13.66
N ALA A 246 5.57 -17.04 13.85
CA ALA A 246 4.53 -16.81 12.86
C ALA A 246 4.79 -15.51 12.12
N GLY A 247 4.30 -15.39 10.88
CA GLY A 247 4.48 -14.19 10.07
C GLY A 247 3.45 -13.09 10.38
N GLY A 248 3.86 -11.83 10.31
CA GLY A 248 2.92 -10.71 10.38
C GLY A 248 2.24 -10.45 9.03
N GLY A 249 0.99 -9.98 9.04
CA GLY A 249 0.25 -9.66 7.82
C GLY A 249 0.82 -8.44 7.09
N GLY A 250 0.73 -8.42 5.76
CA GLY A 250 1.11 -7.25 4.95
C GLY A 250 0.16 -6.07 5.20
N GLY A 251 0.69 -4.84 5.13
CA GLY A 251 -0.13 -3.64 5.18
C GLY A 251 -0.93 -3.45 3.89
N GLY A 252 -2.18 -3.01 4.00
CA GLY A 252 -3.15 -2.89 2.90
C GLY A 252 -2.97 -1.66 2.02
N ARG A 253 -4.06 -1.12 1.48
CA ARG A 253 -4.01 -0.03 0.51
C ARG A 253 -4.93 1.12 0.92
N ILE A 254 -4.38 2.33 0.88
CA ILE A 254 -5.12 3.57 1.10
C ILE A 254 -4.92 4.44 -0.15
N ALA A 255 -6.00 4.83 -0.81
CA ALA A 255 -6.01 5.78 -1.92
C ALA A 255 -6.89 6.98 -1.57
N VAL A 256 -6.35 8.19 -1.71
CA VAL A 256 -7.05 9.44 -1.42
C VAL A 256 -7.00 10.36 -2.63
N TYR A 257 -8.15 10.61 -3.23
CA TYR A 257 -8.38 11.64 -4.23
C TYR A 257 -9.06 12.82 -3.54
N ALA A 258 -8.45 14.00 -3.55
CA ALA A 258 -8.98 15.17 -2.86
C ALA A 258 -8.70 16.49 -3.57
N ASP A 259 -9.48 17.54 -3.31
CA ASP A 259 -9.07 18.90 -3.67
C ASP A 259 -8.06 19.45 -2.65
N SER A 260 -8.20 19.05 -1.38
CA SER A 260 -7.29 19.43 -0.28
C SER A 260 -7.24 18.37 0.82
N ILE A 261 -6.10 18.29 1.53
CA ILE A 261 -5.89 17.34 2.64
C ILE A 261 -5.33 18.11 3.87
N PRO A 262 -6.13 18.95 4.55
CA PRO A 262 -5.78 19.52 5.86
C PRO A 262 -5.95 18.49 6.99
N PHE A 263 -5.45 17.27 6.77
CA PHE A 263 -5.51 16.18 7.73
C PHE A 263 -4.21 16.14 8.54
N GLU A 264 -4.33 16.33 9.85
CA GLU A 264 -3.20 16.37 10.79
C GLU A 264 -3.09 15.06 11.59
N GLY A 265 -3.91 14.07 11.24
CA GLY A 265 -3.96 12.76 11.88
C GLY A 265 -2.95 11.76 11.31
N THR A 266 -3.19 10.49 11.57
CA THR A 266 -2.31 9.39 11.10
C THR A 266 -2.91 8.68 9.89
N LEU A 267 -2.15 8.61 8.80
CA LEU A 267 -2.39 7.72 7.65
C LEU A 267 -1.37 6.58 7.70
N SER A 268 -1.82 5.32 7.74
CA SER A 268 -0.90 4.19 7.89
C SER A 268 -1.39 2.91 7.22
N ALA A 269 -0.50 2.25 6.49
CA ALA A 269 -0.72 0.92 5.90
C ALA A 269 0.51 0.04 6.19
N CYS A 270 0.91 -0.05 7.46
CA CYS A 270 2.11 -0.78 7.88
C CYS A 270 1.83 -2.29 8.00
N GLY A 271 2.85 -3.10 7.75
CA GLY A 271 2.80 -4.54 8.00
C GLY A 271 2.79 -4.85 9.50
N GLY A 272 2.13 -5.94 9.86
CA GLY A 272 2.09 -6.45 11.23
C GLY A 272 3.41 -7.12 11.63
N ALA A 273 3.67 -7.21 12.94
CA ALA A 273 4.85 -7.84 13.49
C ALA A 273 4.79 -9.37 13.42
N GLY A 274 5.94 -10.03 13.36
CA GLY A 274 6.08 -11.49 13.37
C GLY A 274 7.54 -11.93 13.30
N ASN A 275 7.79 -13.22 13.05
CA ASN A 275 9.12 -13.75 12.70
C ASN A 275 9.76 -12.94 11.58
N MET A 276 8.98 -12.69 10.54
CA MET A 276 9.19 -11.63 9.59
C MET A 276 7.99 -10.69 9.70
N THR A 277 8.25 -9.40 9.87
CA THR A 277 7.24 -8.35 9.77
C THR A 277 6.68 -8.34 8.35
N GLY A 278 5.37 -8.13 8.20
CA GLY A 278 4.76 -7.90 6.90
C GLY A 278 5.38 -6.70 6.18
N GLY A 279 5.32 -6.72 4.86
CA GLY A 279 5.72 -5.59 4.04
C GLY A 279 4.74 -4.43 4.21
N ALA A 280 5.24 -3.22 3.97
CA ALA A 280 4.39 -2.04 3.93
C ALA A 280 3.35 -2.20 2.82
N GLY A 281 2.17 -1.69 3.09
CA GLY A 281 1.16 -1.38 2.11
C GLY A 281 1.48 -0.10 1.34
N THR A 282 0.45 0.46 0.73
CA THR A 282 0.58 1.66 -0.11
C THR A 282 -0.35 2.76 0.38
N LEU A 283 0.20 3.97 0.51
CA LEU A 283 -0.59 5.20 0.64
C LEU A 283 -0.44 6.01 -0.64
N TYR A 284 -1.52 6.14 -1.39
CA TYR A 284 -1.61 6.94 -2.59
C TYR A 284 -2.45 8.19 -2.33
N THR A 285 -1.93 9.36 -2.69
CA THR A 285 -2.65 10.63 -2.59
C THR A 285 -2.58 11.38 -3.91
N LYS A 286 -3.72 11.78 -4.45
CA LYS A 286 -3.83 12.59 -5.66
C LYS A 286 -4.67 13.82 -5.38
N LEU A 287 -4.04 14.99 -5.34
CA LEU A 287 -4.76 16.25 -5.35
C LEU A 287 -5.31 16.56 -6.75
N ALA A 288 -6.36 17.39 -6.83
CA ALA A 288 -6.88 17.86 -8.12
C ALA A 288 -5.82 18.58 -8.98
N THR A 289 -4.80 19.15 -8.34
CA THR A 289 -3.65 19.81 -8.99
C THR A 289 -2.56 18.84 -9.45
N ASP A 290 -2.58 17.60 -8.95
CA ASP A 290 -1.58 16.59 -9.29
C ASP A 290 -1.90 15.96 -10.65
N THR A 291 -0.85 15.61 -11.40
CA THR A 291 -1.03 14.92 -12.68
C THR A 291 -1.34 13.45 -12.40
N GLN A 292 -0.41 12.77 -11.73
CA GLN A 292 -0.47 11.34 -11.43
C GLN A 292 -0.48 11.03 -9.92
N GLY A 293 -0.29 12.03 -9.05
CA GLY A 293 -0.33 11.88 -7.59
C GLY A 293 0.97 11.33 -6.98
N THR A 294 1.00 11.21 -5.65
CA THR A 294 2.15 10.72 -4.88
C THR A 294 1.86 9.34 -4.31
N LEU A 295 2.86 8.46 -4.35
CA LEU A 295 2.89 7.19 -3.64
C LEU A 295 3.88 7.24 -2.45
N LEU A 296 3.42 6.83 -1.27
CA LEU A 296 4.22 6.64 -0.07
C LEU A 296 4.23 5.17 0.35
N ILE A 297 5.44 4.64 0.56
CA ILE A 297 5.71 3.32 1.16
C ILE A 297 6.43 3.55 2.50
N ASP A 298 5.70 3.38 3.60
CA ASP A 298 6.18 3.56 4.97
C ASP A 298 5.78 2.35 5.81
N ASN A 299 6.73 1.69 6.48
CA ASN A 299 6.46 0.53 7.32
C ASN A 299 6.55 0.86 8.81
N CYS A 300 6.21 2.08 9.19
CA CYS A 300 6.11 2.56 10.57
C CYS A 300 7.41 2.44 11.37
N GLY A 301 8.57 2.47 10.70
CA GLY A 301 9.89 2.33 11.32
C GLY A 301 10.37 0.88 11.45
N THR A 302 9.62 -0.10 10.95
CA THR A 302 9.98 -1.52 11.04
C THR A 302 10.30 -2.09 9.67
N ALA A 303 11.54 -2.51 9.41
CA ALA A 303 11.86 -3.20 8.17
C ALA A 303 11.12 -4.55 8.11
N GLY A 304 10.40 -4.81 7.01
CA GLY A 304 9.62 -6.03 6.82
C GLY A 304 9.89 -6.73 5.50
N ALA A 305 8.93 -7.55 5.08
CA ALA A 305 8.86 -8.09 3.74
C ALA A 305 8.73 -6.98 2.69
N LEU A 306 8.79 -7.35 1.41
CA LEU A 306 8.74 -6.39 0.31
C LEU A 306 7.30 -5.93 0.02
N THR A 307 7.18 -4.69 -0.44
CA THR A 307 6.05 -4.19 -1.21
C THR A 307 6.38 -4.42 -2.69
N PRO A 308 5.77 -5.42 -3.36
CA PRO A 308 6.11 -5.78 -4.74
C PRO A 308 5.59 -4.75 -5.75
N SER A 309 6.06 -4.88 -6.99
CA SER A 309 6.10 -3.78 -7.96
C SER A 309 4.77 -3.17 -8.36
N ILE A 310 4.93 -1.95 -8.86
CA ILE A 310 3.92 -0.99 -9.29
C ILE A 310 4.05 -0.72 -10.80
N ALA A 311 4.61 -1.67 -11.55
CA ALA A 311 5.26 -1.44 -12.85
C ALA A 311 4.34 -0.89 -13.96
N THR A 312 3.01 -0.95 -13.80
CA THR A 312 2.05 -0.42 -14.77
C THR A 312 1.51 0.97 -14.42
N GLU A 313 1.85 1.51 -13.25
CA GLU A 313 1.35 2.79 -12.76
C GLU A 313 2.47 3.84 -12.75
N THR A 314 2.13 5.07 -13.14
CA THR A 314 3.02 6.22 -13.08
C THR A 314 2.55 7.15 -11.98
N PHE A 315 3.51 7.76 -11.28
CA PHE A 315 3.27 8.68 -10.15
C PHE A 315 4.10 9.94 -10.37
N ASP A 316 3.64 11.09 -9.88
CA ASP A 316 4.41 12.33 -9.87
C ASP A 316 5.62 12.20 -8.94
N ARG A 317 5.43 11.50 -7.81
CA ARG A 317 6.48 11.23 -6.82
C ARG A 317 6.27 9.91 -6.11
N ILE A 318 7.38 9.22 -5.85
CA ILE A 318 7.43 8.03 -4.99
C ILE A 318 8.34 8.32 -3.81
N THR A 319 7.87 8.00 -2.61
CA THR A 319 8.65 8.12 -1.38
C THR A 319 8.66 6.78 -0.66
N VAL A 320 9.86 6.29 -0.34
CA VAL A 320 10.06 5.04 0.40
C VAL A 320 10.86 5.36 1.65
N GLN A 321 10.33 5.08 2.83
CA GLN A 321 10.94 5.50 4.10
C GLN A 321 10.54 4.59 5.27
N ARG A 322 11.17 4.79 6.42
CA ARG A 322 10.81 4.22 7.72
C ARG A 322 10.55 2.70 7.65
N GLY A 323 11.51 1.96 7.08
CA GLY A 323 11.42 0.50 6.94
C GLY A 323 10.59 0.02 5.74
N GLY A 324 9.98 0.93 4.98
CA GLY A 324 9.36 0.64 3.70
C GLY A 324 10.39 0.06 2.72
N ARG A 325 10.01 -1.00 2.00
CA ARG A 325 10.85 -1.68 1.01
C ARG A 325 10.08 -1.91 -0.27
N LEU A 326 10.40 -1.13 -1.30
CA LEU A 326 9.77 -1.23 -2.60
C LEU A 326 10.62 -2.10 -3.52
N ASP A 327 10.00 -3.12 -4.10
CA ASP A 327 10.62 -3.95 -5.14
C ASP A 327 10.04 -3.58 -6.50
N LEU A 328 10.86 -2.97 -7.36
CA LEU A 328 10.49 -2.62 -8.72
C LEU A 328 10.91 -3.76 -9.66
N SER A 329 10.10 -4.81 -9.61
CA SER A 329 10.16 -6.02 -10.44
C SER A 329 9.09 -6.01 -11.54
N GLY A 330 9.44 -5.78 -12.80
CA GLY A 330 8.47 -5.83 -13.91
C GLY A 330 9.13 -5.72 -15.27
N THR A 331 8.49 -6.22 -16.33
CA THR A 331 9.06 -6.23 -17.70
C THR A 331 9.01 -4.87 -18.40
N GLU A 332 8.32 -3.90 -17.83
CA GLU A 332 8.13 -2.57 -18.40
C GLU A 332 9.03 -1.53 -17.71
N LEU A 333 9.49 -0.54 -18.48
CA LEU A 333 10.29 0.57 -17.97
C LEU A 333 9.44 1.41 -17.02
N MET A 334 9.88 1.51 -15.78
CA MET A 334 9.25 2.43 -14.84
C MET A 334 9.69 3.87 -15.14
N THR A 335 8.71 4.76 -15.29
CA THR A 335 8.94 6.20 -15.43
C THR A 335 8.23 6.96 -14.32
N THR A 336 8.97 7.72 -13.52
CA THR A 336 8.38 8.65 -12.54
C THR A 336 9.23 9.90 -12.44
N PRO A 337 8.64 11.11 -12.34
CA PRO A 337 9.39 12.34 -12.24
C PRO A 337 10.28 12.41 -11.00
N GLN A 338 9.90 11.80 -9.87
CA GLN A 338 10.67 11.93 -8.63
C GLN A 338 10.66 10.65 -7.79
N LEU A 339 11.85 10.18 -7.43
CA LEU A 339 12.05 9.14 -6.42
C LEU A 339 12.78 9.73 -5.21
N VAL A 340 12.21 9.52 -4.02
CA VAL A 340 12.84 9.85 -2.73
C VAL A 340 12.95 8.58 -1.90
N ILE A 341 14.17 8.25 -1.49
CA ILE A 341 14.45 7.15 -0.58
C ILE A 341 14.89 7.76 0.75
N GLY A 342 13.94 7.86 1.66
CA GLY A 342 14.11 8.45 2.98
C GLY A 342 14.78 7.52 3.98
N ASN A 343 14.85 7.95 5.23
CA ASN A 343 15.49 7.19 6.31
C ASN A 343 14.96 5.76 6.44
N ALA A 344 15.87 4.77 6.44
CA ALA A 344 15.57 3.34 6.47
C ALA A 344 14.64 2.86 5.34
N GLY A 345 14.46 3.64 4.27
CA GLY A 345 13.78 3.23 3.07
C GLY A 345 14.68 2.39 2.18
N GLY A 346 14.13 1.38 1.52
CA GLY A 346 14.85 0.53 0.58
C GLY A 346 14.13 0.42 -0.76
N VAL A 347 14.85 0.63 -1.85
CA VAL A 347 14.35 0.37 -3.21
C VAL A 347 15.25 -0.67 -3.86
N THR A 348 14.64 -1.74 -4.36
CA THR A 348 15.34 -2.77 -5.13
C THR A 348 14.81 -2.73 -6.56
N LEU A 349 15.71 -2.64 -7.54
CA LEU A 349 15.36 -2.61 -8.96
C LEU A 349 15.69 -3.96 -9.63
N GLN A 350 14.78 -4.49 -10.46
CA GLN A 350 15.09 -5.63 -11.36
C GLN A 350 15.19 -5.23 -12.82
N THR A 351 14.62 -4.10 -13.21
CA THR A 351 14.65 -3.64 -14.60
C THR A 351 15.17 -2.23 -14.71
N ALA A 352 15.54 -1.85 -15.94
CA ALA A 352 15.96 -0.50 -16.23
C ALA A 352 14.86 0.47 -15.79
N ALA A 353 15.26 1.54 -15.10
CA ALA A 353 14.33 2.51 -14.54
C ALA A 353 14.76 3.92 -14.95
N THR A 354 13.79 4.76 -15.29
CA THR A 354 14.02 6.16 -15.66
C THR A 354 13.31 7.08 -14.67
N PHE A 355 14.09 7.92 -14.01
CA PHE A 355 13.58 8.90 -13.06
C PHE A 355 13.87 10.33 -13.55
N GLY A 356 12.97 11.26 -13.25
CA GLY A 356 13.27 12.69 -13.43
C GLY A 356 14.35 13.15 -12.45
N GLN A 357 14.16 12.87 -11.17
CA GLN A 357 15.12 13.12 -10.11
C GLN A 357 15.15 11.95 -9.13
N VAL A 358 16.32 11.70 -8.54
CA VAL A 358 16.51 10.70 -7.50
C VAL A 358 17.22 11.31 -6.30
N GLN A 359 16.60 11.20 -5.13
CA GLN A 359 17.18 11.63 -3.85
C GLN A 359 17.26 10.43 -2.91
N ILE A 360 18.49 10.07 -2.54
CA ILE A 360 18.77 9.08 -1.51
C ILE A 360 19.21 9.83 -0.26
N GLU A 361 18.34 9.84 0.75
CA GLU A 361 18.57 10.55 2.02
C GLU A 361 19.37 9.70 3.01
N GLU A 362 19.66 10.25 4.19
CA GLU A 362 20.37 9.55 5.26
C GLU A 362 19.65 8.25 5.65
N GLY A 363 20.32 7.12 5.49
CA GLY A 363 19.77 5.79 5.77
C GLY A 363 18.90 5.21 4.66
N GLY A 364 18.74 5.91 3.53
CA GLY A 364 18.10 5.39 2.33
C GLY A 364 19.03 4.46 1.55
N LEU A 365 18.48 3.39 0.96
CA LEU A 365 19.21 2.41 0.16
C LEU A 365 18.56 2.20 -1.20
N LEU A 366 19.31 2.40 -2.27
CA LEU A 366 19.00 1.91 -3.62
C LEU A 366 19.91 0.74 -3.98
N THR A 367 19.33 -0.37 -4.42
CA THR A 367 20.08 -1.58 -4.82
C THR A 367 19.37 -2.33 -5.96
N HIS A 368 19.94 -3.46 -6.39
CA HIS A 368 19.33 -4.36 -7.36
C HIS A 368 19.31 -5.80 -6.84
N HIS A 369 18.49 -6.66 -7.44
CA HIS A 369 18.43 -8.07 -7.06
C HIS A 369 19.77 -8.78 -7.33
N ALA A 370 20.09 -9.79 -6.51
CA ALA A 370 21.25 -10.62 -6.77
C ALA A 370 21.16 -11.26 -8.16
N MET A 371 22.30 -11.36 -8.85
CA MET A 371 22.40 -11.86 -10.23
C MET A 371 21.68 -11.00 -11.28
N GLN A 372 21.25 -9.78 -10.94
CA GLN A 372 20.64 -8.88 -11.90
C GLN A 372 21.70 -8.31 -12.86
N THR A 373 21.61 -8.67 -14.13
CA THR A 373 22.44 -8.10 -15.21
C THR A 373 21.72 -6.95 -15.88
N GLY A 374 22.47 -6.01 -16.48
CA GLY A 374 21.88 -4.91 -17.24
C GLY A 374 21.09 -3.92 -16.37
N PHE A 375 21.46 -3.81 -15.09
CA PHE A 375 20.91 -2.80 -14.20
C PHE A 375 21.32 -1.40 -14.67
N GLU A 376 20.39 -0.71 -15.33
CA GLU A 376 20.56 0.65 -15.84
C GLU A 376 19.59 1.60 -15.13
N LEU A 377 20.18 2.55 -14.40
CA LEU A 377 19.45 3.67 -13.82
C LEU A 377 19.67 4.90 -14.68
N THR A 378 18.62 5.37 -15.33
CA THR A 378 18.61 6.64 -16.06
C THR A 378 17.96 7.73 -15.20
N VAL A 379 18.65 8.86 -15.03
CA VAL A 379 18.15 10.03 -14.31
C VAL A 379 18.21 11.22 -15.27
N THR A 380 17.05 11.74 -15.68
CA THR A 380 16.99 12.81 -16.68
C THR A 380 17.28 14.21 -16.09
N GLY A 381 17.25 14.33 -14.77
CA GLY A 381 17.71 15.46 -13.98
C GLY A 381 18.83 15.06 -13.02
N ASP A 382 18.68 15.41 -11.75
CA ASP A 382 19.73 15.24 -10.73
C ASP A 382 19.59 13.92 -9.95
N LEU A 383 20.74 13.31 -9.64
CA LEU A 383 20.87 12.22 -8.67
C LEU A 383 21.68 12.75 -7.47
N THR A 384 21.06 12.76 -6.29
CA THR A 384 21.72 13.14 -5.04
C THR A 384 21.75 11.96 -4.08
N ILE A 385 22.95 11.61 -3.61
CA ILE A 385 23.19 10.66 -2.52
C ILE A 385 23.69 11.46 -1.33
N ALA A 386 22.81 11.71 -0.35
CA ALA A 386 23.14 12.44 0.87
C ALA A 386 24.11 11.65 1.77
N ALA A 387 24.73 12.34 2.73
CA ALA A 387 25.55 11.68 3.73
C ALA A 387 24.73 10.60 4.47
N GLY A 388 25.27 9.39 4.58
CA GLY A 388 24.57 8.23 5.15
C GLY A 388 23.54 7.57 4.24
N GLY A 389 23.25 8.12 3.05
CA GLY A 389 22.51 7.43 1.98
C GLY A 389 23.43 6.55 1.14
N ALA A 390 22.86 5.54 0.49
CA ALA A 390 23.62 4.59 -0.32
C ALA A 390 22.91 4.19 -1.62
N LEU A 391 23.66 4.22 -2.72
CA LEU A 391 23.45 3.32 -3.85
C LEU A 391 24.46 2.20 -3.68
N ASP A 392 24.03 1.00 -3.31
CA ASP A 392 24.94 -0.10 -2.96
C ASP A 392 24.51 -1.40 -3.64
N VAL A 393 25.41 -1.94 -4.46
CA VAL A 393 25.24 -3.19 -5.18
C VAL A 393 26.23 -4.25 -4.72
N SER A 394 26.89 -4.04 -3.57
CA SER A 394 27.85 -4.97 -3.00
C SER A 394 27.22 -6.34 -2.72
N GLY A 395 27.92 -7.40 -3.11
CA GLY A 395 27.45 -8.78 -2.91
C GLY A 395 26.26 -9.21 -3.80
N GLN A 396 25.76 -8.35 -4.70
CA GLN A 396 24.64 -8.66 -5.59
C GLN A 396 25.07 -9.34 -6.91
N GLY A 397 26.35 -9.68 -7.05
CA GLY A 397 26.91 -10.35 -8.21
C GLY A 397 26.70 -11.86 -8.20
N HIS A 398 27.63 -12.60 -8.79
CA HIS A 398 27.54 -14.04 -8.81
C HIS A 398 27.63 -14.62 -7.38
N PRO A 399 26.76 -15.59 -7.05
CA PRO A 399 26.87 -16.33 -5.81
C PRO A 399 28.26 -16.96 -5.66
N ARG A 400 28.59 -17.33 -4.42
CA ARG A 400 29.76 -18.17 -4.11
C ARG A 400 29.93 -19.30 -5.13
N ILE A 401 31.19 -19.64 -5.43
CA ILE A 401 31.60 -20.69 -6.38
C ILE A 401 31.03 -20.54 -7.81
N GLN A 402 30.44 -19.39 -8.14
CA GLN A 402 29.85 -19.11 -9.45
C GLN A 402 30.46 -17.84 -10.05
N GLY A 403 30.29 -17.71 -11.36
CA GLY A 403 30.80 -16.59 -12.15
C GLY A 403 32.06 -16.95 -12.96
N PRO A 404 32.39 -16.17 -14.01
CA PRO A 404 33.51 -16.45 -14.91
C PRO A 404 34.89 -16.48 -14.23
N GLY A 405 35.01 -15.81 -13.09
CA GLY A 405 36.20 -15.78 -12.25
C GLY A 405 35.92 -16.37 -10.87
N ALA A 406 35.10 -17.41 -10.75
CA ALA A 406 34.84 -18.04 -9.46
C ALA A 406 36.13 -18.55 -8.79
N GLY A 407 36.25 -18.32 -7.48
CA GLY A 407 37.37 -18.87 -6.71
C GLY A 407 37.31 -20.39 -6.63
N SER A 408 38.46 -21.06 -6.74
CA SER A 408 38.51 -22.52 -6.60
C SER A 408 38.28 -22.96 -5.15
N SER A 409 37.84 -24.21 -5.00
CA SER A 409 37.50 -24.83 -3.72
C SER A 409 38.42 -26.02 -3.45
N ALA A 410 38.95 -26.12 -2.23
CA ALA A 410 39.77 -27.24 -1.79
C ALA A 410 39.44 -27.65 -0.34
N SER A 411 40.00 -28.79 0.10
CA SER A 411 39.79 -29.30 1.46
C SER A 411 40.31 -28.29 2.47
N HIS A 412 39.42 -27.70 3.26
CA HIS A 412 39.68 -26.63 4.24
C HIS A 412 40.05 -25.24 3.68
N TYR A 413 40.02 -25.03 2.35
CA TYR A 413 40.41 -23.73 1.76
C TYR A 413 39.46 -23.30 0.63
N GLY A 414 39.15 -22.00 0.58
CA GLY A 414 38.46 -21.35 -0.54
C GLY A 414 39.30 -20.17 -1.03
N ALA A 415 39.45 -20.04 -2.34
CA ALA A 415 40.19 -18.93 -2.95
C ALA A 415 39.28 -17.73 -3.25
N GLY A 416 39.85 -16.56 -3.52
CA GLY A 416 39.10 -15.35 -3.88
C GLY A 416 38.47 -15.44 -5.27
N GLY A 417 37.31 -14.81 -5.45
CA GLY A 417 36.75 -14.55 -6.78
C GLY A 417 37.54 -13.46 -7.51
N GLY A 418 37.65 -13.56 -8.83
CA GLY A 418 38.25 -12.56 -9.70
C GLY A 418 37.21 -11.66 -10.37
N TYR A 419 37.59 -10.43 -10.69
CA TYR A 419 36.88 -9.47 -11.54
C TYR A 419 37.79 -8.25 -11.74
N GLY A 420 38.09 -7.86 -12.99
CA GLY A 420 39.09 -6.81 -13.30
C GLY A 420 40.55 -7.18 -12.93
N GLY A 421 40.74 -8.03 -11.92
CA GLY A 421 41.99 -8.66 -11.51
C GLY A 421 41.75 -10.11 -11.06
N LYS A 422 42.85 -10.87 -10.91
CA LYS A 422 42.81 -12.26 -10.44
C LYS A 422 42.43 -12.28 -8.96
N GLY A 423 41.54 -13.20 -8.58
CA GLY A 423 41.25 -13.48 -7.18
C GLY A 423 42.48 -13.99 -6.42
N GLY A 424 42.53 -13.75 -5.12
CA GLY A 424 43.63 -14.20 -4.27
C GLY A 424 43.70 -15.73 -4.18
N ASP A 425 44.88 -16.31 -4.40
CA ASP A 425 45.12 -17.72 -4.15
C ASP A 425 45.06 -18.00 -2.63
N SER A 426 44.49 -19.14 -2.27
CA SER A 426 44.62 -19.69 -0.91
C SER A 426 45.79 -20.69 -0.88
N THR A 427 46.12 -21.21 0.30
CA THR A 427 47.19 -22.21 0.46
C THR A 427 47.01 -23.45 -0.43
N ALA A 428 45.78 -23.82 -0.78
CA ALA A 428 45.50 -25.05 -1.54
C ALA A 428 44.48 -24.89 -2.68
N ALA A 429 44.03 -23.68 -2.98
CA ALA A 429 43.08 -23.41 -4.07
C ALA A 429 43.47 -22.14 -4.83
N ALA A 430 43.41 -22.20 -6.15
CA ALA A 430 43.69 -21.07 -7.03
C ALA A 430 42.54 -20.07 -7.03
N GLY A 431 42.88 -18.79 -6.96
CA GLY A 431 41.95 -17.68 -7.14
C GLY A 431 41.41 -17.63 -8.55
N GLY A 432 40.21 -17.07 -8.68
CA GLY A 432 39.51 -16.97 -9.95
C GLY A 432 40.21 -16.06 -10.96
N SER A 433 40.05 -16.35 -12.24
CA SER A 433 40.60 -15.56 -13.34
C SER A 433 40.02 -14.13 -13.39
N ALA A 434 40.81 -13.20 -13.90
CA ALA A 434 40.31 -11.88 -14.27
C ALA A 434 39.42 -11.97 -15.52
N TYR A 435 38.35 -11.19 -15.54
CA TYR A 435 37.46 -10.98 -16.69
C TYR A 435 36.79 -9.62 -16.54
N GLY A 436 35.95 -9.27 -17.52
CA GLY A 436 35.26 -7.98 -17.59
C GLY A 436 35.95 -7.01 -18.55
N SER A 437 35.20 -6.01 -18.99
CA SER A 437 35.70 -4.93 -19.84
C SER A 437 36.28 -3.80 -18.99
N ILE A 438 37.45 -3.27 -19.39
CA ILE A 438 38.07 -2.11 -18.76
C ILE A 438 37.41 -0.79 -19.19
N THR A 439 36.76 -0.76 -20.35
CA THR A 439 36.11 0.44 -20.91
C THR A 439 34.60 0.46 -20.69
N GLU A 440 34.01 -0.69 -20.36
CA GLU A 440 32.57 -0.86 -20.15
C GLU A 440 32.30 -1.94 -19.08
N PRO A 441 32.61 -1.66 -17.80
CA PRO A 441 32.44 -2.63 -16.72
C PRO A 441 30.94 -2.85 -16.42
N ALA A 442 30.33 -3.81 -17.12
CA ALA A 442 28.92 -4.19 -16.96
C ALA A 442 28.72 -5.61 -16.40
N ASP A 443 29.78 -6.43 -16.42
CA ASP A 443 29.74 -7.80 -15.91
C ASP A 443 29.68 -7.80 -14.38
N LEU A 444 28.91 -8.75 -13.82
CA LEU A 444 28.85 -8.99 -12.39
C LEU A 444 30.17 -9.56 -11.87
N GLY A 445 30.54 -9.24 -10.63
CA GLY A 445 31.68 -9.84 -9.95
C GLY A 445 31.45 -11.33 -9.62
N SER A 446 32.53 -12.12 -9.55
CA SER A 446 32.45 -13.55 -9.26
C SER A 446 32.51 -13.87 -7.78
N GLY A 447 31.84 -14.96 -7.39
CA GLY A 447 31.87 -15.45 -6.02
C GLY A 447 33.20 -16.13 -5.64
N GLY A 448 33.54 -16.07 -4.36
CA GLY A 448 34.67 -16.78 -3.79
C GLY A 448 34.47 -18.29 -3.73
N GLY A 449 35.58 -19.02 -3.61
CA GLY A 449 35.62 -20.45 -3.39
C GLY A 449 35.11 -20.87 -2.02
N ARG A 450 34.96 -22.17 -1.79
CA ARG A 450 34.43 -22.75 -0.55
C ARG A 450 35.33 -23.87 -0.05
N VAL A 451 35.29 -24.14 1.24
CA VAL A 451 35.83 -25.34 1.85
C VAL A 451 35.07 -26.58 1.37
N THR A 452 35.76 -27.55 0.76
CA THR A 452 35.14 -28.82 0.38
C THR A 452 34.91 -29.70 1.63
N GLY A 453 33.76 -30.39 1.70
CA GLY A 453 33.40 -31.27 2.82
C GLY A 453 32.48 -30.66 3.91
N SER A 454 32.20 -29.35 3.88
CA SER A 454 31.26 -28.71 4.81
C SER A 454 30.42 -27.62 4.18
N SER A 455 29.10 -27.66 4.41
CA SER A 455 28.10 -26.55 4.38
C SER A 455 28.64 -25.16 4.57
N SER A 456 29.41 -25.05 5.63
CA SER A 456 29.29 -23.94 6.57
C SER A 456 30.40 -22.91 6.41
N TYR A 457 31.40 -23.19 5.56
CA TYR A 457 32.57 -22.33 5.34
C TYR A 457 32.66 -21.96 3.85
N ALA A 458 31.83 -21.00 3.46
CA ALA A 458 31.70 -20.53 2.08
C ALA A 458 32.35 -19.16 1.89
N GLY A 459 32.92 -18.92 0.70
CA GLY A 459 33.31 -17.58 0.26
C GLY A 459 32.11 -16.67 -0.01
N GLY A 460 32.37 -15.36 -0.10
CA GLY A 460 31.35 -14.35 -0.39
C GLY A 460 30.85 -14.39 -1.84
N ALA A 461 29.70 -13.77 -2.08
CA ALA A 461 29.23 -13.44 -3.42
C ALA A 461 30.06 -12.29 -4.00
N GLY A 462 30.15 -12.23 -5.33
CA GLY A 462 30.77 -11.11 -6.02
C GLY A 462 29.96 -9.82 -5.94
N GLY A 463 30.57 -8.68 -6.25
CA GLY A 463 29.86 -7.39 -6.36
C GLY A 463 28.88 -7.37 -7.52
N GLY A 464 27.78 -6.62 -7.37
CA GLY A 464 26.86 -6.29 -8.45
C GLY A 464 27.48 -5.33 -9.46
N ALA A 465 26.68 -4.95 -10.47
CA ALA A 465 27.09 -4.01 -11.50
C ALA A 465 25.96 -3.00 -11.73
N VAL A 466 26.31 -1.73 -11.82
CA VAL A 466 25.37 -0.64 -12.07
C VAL A 466 25.87 0.25 -13.21
N ARG A 467 24.97 0.55 -14.14
CA ARG A 467 25.18 1.59 -15.15
C ARG A 467 24.31 2.80 -14.80
N LEU A 468 24.95 3.95 -14.59
CA LEU A 468 24.28 5.22 -14.32
C LEU A 468 24.33 6.10 -15.57
N ALA A 469 23.16 6.56 -16.03
CA ALA A 469 23.03 7.55 -17.09
C ALA A 469 22.34 8.80 -16.51
N ILE A 470 23.12 9.84 -16.22
CA ILE A 470 22.63 11.05 -15.52
C ILE A 470 22.80 12.24 -16.44
N SER A 471 21.70 12.90 -16.79
CA SER A 471 21.69 14.08 -17.65
C SER A 471 21.93 15.39 -16.89
N GLY A 472 21.54 15.42 -15.61
CA GLY A 472 21.82 16.53 -14.70
C GLY A 472 23.09 16.31 -13.89
N THR A 473 23.05 16.67 -12.61
CA THR A 473 24.18 16.59 -11.68
C THR A 473 24.12 15.30 -10.85
N LEU A 474 25.25 14.61 -10.77
CA LEU A 474 25.49 13.57 -9.76
C LEU A 474 26.19 14.18 -8.54
N THR A 475 25.49 14.22 -7.40
CA THR A 475 26.06 14.64 -6.11
C THR A 475 26.20 13.43 -5.20
N VAL A 476 27.44 13.11 -4.78
CA VAL A 476 27.73 11.97 -3.90
C VAL A 476 28.38 12.46 -2.61
N ASN A 477 27.58 12.57 -1.56
CA ASN A 477 28.02 12.80 -0.19
C ASN A 477 27.94 11.53 0.68
N GLY A 478 27.22 10.51 0.21
CA GLY A 478 27.09 9.18 0.82
C GLY A 478 27.91 8.10 0.09
N ALA A 479 27.38 6.87 0.09
CA ALA A 479 28.01 5.72 -0.57
C ALA A 479 27.48 5.52 -1.99
N LEU A 480 28.39 5.26 -2.93
CA LEU A 480 28.13 4.84 -4.31
C LEU A 480 29.00 3.63 -4.66
#